data_AF-A0A7K7L368-F1
#
_entry.id   AF-A0A7K7L368-F1
#
_cell.length_a   1.000
_cell.length_b   1.000
_cell.length_c   1.000
_cell.angle_alpha   90.00
_cell.angle_beta   90.00
_cell.angle_gamma   90.00
#
_symmetry.space_group_name_H-M   'P 1'
#
loop_
_entity.id
_entity.type
_entity.pdbx_description
1 polymer ?
#
loop_
_entity_poly.entity_id
_entity_poly.type
_entity_poly.pdbx_seq_one_letter_code
_entity_poly.pdbx_strand_id
1 'polypeptide(L)'
;QLTEKLQDAENDSMAKIAELEKQLSQARRELEALREQLSPPRPPSPPAPQPQECYRLALERRLAELEEKGLVQILRGPDGDVAIEIVPVVIETAAAPMVTTEATAASTGTAALAPAPAPAPAPSPPPPPEPAAPPPPPPPP
;
A
#
# COMPACT_ATOMS: atom_id res chain seq x y z
N GLN A 1 -72.45 9.57 17.77
CA GLN A 1 -72.57 8.54 16.71
C GLN A 1 -71.58 8.73 15.56
N LEU A 2 -71.51 9.89 14.88
CA LEU A 2 -70.55 10.06 13.77
C LEU A 2 -69.08 10.04 14.23
N THR A 3 -68.77 10.71 15.34
CA THR A 3 -67.40 10.74 15.90
C THR A 3 -66.95 9.37 16.40
N GLU A 4 -67.87 8.57 16.93
CA GLU A 4 -67.62 7.21 17.40
C GLU A 4 -67.30 6.27 16.23
N LYS A 5 -68.09 6.32 15.15
CA LYS A 5 -67.81 5.58 13.91
C LYS A 5 -66.49 5.98 13.24
N LEU A 6 -66.11 7.26 13.34
CA LEU A 6 -64.82 7.73 12.84
C LEU A 6 -63.68 7.09 13.66
N GLN A 7 -63.79 7.09 14.98
CA GLN A 7 -62.80 6.53 15.88
C GLN A 7 -62.67 5.01 15.72
N ASP A 8 -63.77 4.30 15.52
CA ASP A 8 -63.76 2.86 15.22
C ASP A 8 -62.99 2.59 13.91
N ALA A 9 -63.23 3.38 12.86
CA ALA A 9 -62.53 3.26 11.59
C ALA A 9 -61.02 3.60 11.70
N GLU A 10 -60.65 4.59 12.51
CA GLU A 10 -59.25 4.92 12.80
C GLU A 10 -58.55 3.79 13.57
N ASN A 11 -59.22 3.19 14.56
CA ASN A 11 -58.69 2.05 15.30
C ASN A 11 -58.52 0.82 14.40
N ASP A 12 -59.49 0.53 13.53
CA ASP A 12 -59.41 -0.56 12.57
C ASP A 12 -58.25 -0.36 11.58
N SER A 13 -58.07 0.88 11.11
CA SER A 13 -56.94 1.25 10.25
C SER A 13 -55.62 1.03 10.96
N MET A 14 -55.49 1.49 12.21
CA MET A 14 -54.29 1.32 13.00
C MET A 14 -53.99 -0.15 13.30
N ALA A 15 -55.01 -0.96 13.63
CA ALA A 15 -54.87 -2.41 13.80
C ALA A 15 -54.41 -3.08 12.50
N LYS A 16 -54.94 -2.65 11.36
CA LYS A 16 -54.55 -3.16 10.05
C LYS A 16 -53.10 -2.79 9.70
N ILE A 17 -52.67 -1.57 10.00
CA ILE A 17 -51.28 -1.12 9.82
C ILE A 17 -50.34 -2.00 10.66
N ALA A 18 -50.63 -2.20 11.95
CA ALA A 18 -49.80 -3.00 12.83
C ALA A 18 -49.70 -4.47 12.36
N GLU A 19 -50.81 -5.05 11.89
CA GLU A 19 -50.84 -6.40 11.31
C GLU A 19 -49.96 -6.48 10.04
N LEU A 20 -50.05 -5.49 9.15
CA LEU A 20 -49.23 -5.44 7.93
C LEU A 20 -47.74 -5.24 8.23
N GLU A 21 -47.40 -4.40 9.21
CA GLU A 21 -46.02 -4.19 9.66
C GLU A 21 -45.42 -5.47 10.25
N LYS A 22 -46.22 -6.21 11.02
CA LYS A 22 -45.85 -7.53 11.55
C LYS A 22 -45.62 -8.52 10.41
N GLN A 23 -46.52 -8.57 9.43
CA GLN A 23 -46.37 -9.45 8.25
C GLN A 23 -45.11 -9.10 7.45
N LEU A 24 -44.82 -7.82 7.22
CA LEU A 24 -43.59 -7.39 6.53
C LEU A 24 -42.34 -7.76 7.32
N SER A 25 -42.35 -7.56 8.63
CA SER A 25 -41.23 -7.90 9.50
C SER A 25 -40.99 -9.42 9.52
N GLN A 26 -42.07 -10.20 9.55
CA GLN A 26 -42.01 -11.66 9.48
C GLN A 26 -41.47 -12.13 8.12
N ALA A 27 -42.01 -11.61 7.00
CA ALA A 27 -41.56 -11.96 5.66
C ALA A 27 -40.08 -11.62 5.43
N ARG A 28 -39.60 -10.49 5.98
CA ARG A 28 -38.17 -10.13 5.94
C ARG A 28 -37.31 -11.15 6.69
N ARG A 29 -37.73 -11.55 7.89
CA ARG A 29 -37.03 -12.56 8.69
C ARG A 29 -36.99 -13.91 7.97
N GLU A 30 -38.10 -14.33 7.37
CA GLU A 30 -38.15 -15.58 6.59
C GLU A 30 -37.26 -15.53 5.36
N LEU A 31 -37.23 -14.40 4.64
CA LEU A 31 -36.31 -14.21 3.51
C LEU A 31 -34.84 -14.25 3.95
N GLU A 32 -34.51 -13.65 5.08
CA GLU A 32 -33.15 -13.69 5.64
C GLU A 32 -32.76 -15.11 6.05
N ALA A 33 -33.66 -15.84 6.72
CA ALA A 33 -33.43 -17.24 7.08
C ALA A 33 -33.23 -18.14 5.84
N LEU A 34 -34.04 -17.97 4.80
CA LEU A 34 -33.86 -18.72 3.54
C LEU A 34 -32.55 -18.33 2.83
N ARG A 35 -32.17 -17.05 2.86
CA ARG A 35 -30.89 -16.58 2.32
C ARG A 35 -29.72 -17.19 3.05
N GLU A 36 -29.78 -17.30 4.37
CA GLU A 36 -28.74 -17.93 5.17
C GLU A 36 -28.64 -19.44 4.88
N GLN A 37 -29.77 -20.14 4.80
CA GLN A 37 -29.81 -21.56 4.45
C GLN A 37 -29.27 -21.85 3.05
N LEU A 38 -29.52 -20.96 2.09
CA LEU A 38 -29.01 -21.08 0.72
C LEU A 38 -27.63 -20.45 0.55
N SER A 39 -27.13 -19.71 1.54
CA SER A 39 -25.81 -19.08 1.46
C SER A 39 -24.77 -20.19 1.53
N PRO A 40 -23.92 -20.35 0.51
CA PRO A 40 -22.76 -21.20 0.64
C PRO A 40 -21.89 -20.69 1.79
N PRO A 41 -21.14 -21.56 2.49
CA PRO A 41 -20.23 -21.12 3.54
C PRO A 41 -19.36 -20.00 3.00
N ARG A 42 -19.40 -18.83 3.68
CA ARG A 42 -18.56 -17.69 3.31
C ARG A 42 -17.12 -18.21 3.29
N PRO A 43 -16.42 -18.19 2.13
CA PRO A 43 -15.04 -18.61 2.09
C PRO A 43 -14.26 -17.74 3.10
N PRO A 44 -13.26 -18.29 3.79
CA PRO A 44 -12.41 -17.46 4.64
C PRO A 44 -11.95 -16.25 3.84
N SER A 45 -12.04 -15.06 4.42
CA SER A 45 -11.47 -13.86 3.82
C SER A 45 -10.04 -14.20 3.38
N PRO A 46 -9.64 -13.90 2.12
CA PRO A 46 -8.30 -14.21 1.68
C PRO A 46 -7.31 -13.63 2.69
N PRO A 47 -6.22 -14.36 3.00
CA PRO A 47 -5.21 -13.82 3.90
C PRO A 47 -4.77 -12.46 3.36
N ALA A 48 -4.64 -11.48 4.26
CA ALA A 48 -4.03 -10.21 3.87
C ALA A 48 -2.69 -10.52 3.17
N PRO A 49 -2.39 -9.86 2.03
CA PRO A 49 -1.18 -10.15 1.29
C PRO A 49 0.01 -10.06 2.23
N GLN A 50 0.85 -11.09 2.22
CA GLN A 50 2.00 -11.16 3.12
C GLN A 50 2.87 -9.91 2.89
N PRO A 51 3.52 -9.34 3.92
CA PRO A 51 4.41 -8.18 3.75
C PRO A 51 5.43 -8.36 2.62
N GLN A 52 5.86 -9.61 2.39
CA GLN A 52 6.76 -9.99 1.30
C GLN A 52 6.12 -9.87 -0.09
N GLU A 53 4.84 -10.21 -0.25
CA GLU A 53 4.11 -10.07 -1.51
C GLU A 53 3.89 -8.59 -1.85
N CYS A 54 3.57 -7.78 -0.84
CA CYS A 54 3.48 -6.32 -0.98
C CYS A 54 4.82 -5.72 -1.43
N TYR A 55 5.93 -6.17 -0.83
CA TYR A 55 7.27 -5.74 -1.23
C TYR A 55 7.61 -6.16 -2.66
N ARG A 56 7.29 -7.40 -3.06
CA ARG A 56 7.49 -7.89 -4.44
C ARG A 56 6.72 -7.05 -5.46
N LEU A 57 5.44 -6.79 -5.23
CA LEU A 57 4.62 -5.95 -6.12
C LEU A 57 5.14 -4.51 -6.22
N ALA A 58 5.61 -3.95 -5.10
CA ALA A 58 6.21 -2.62 -5.10
C ALA A 58 7.50 -2.58 -5.94
N LEU A 59 8.34 -3.62 -5.85
CA LEU A 59 9.55 -3.75 -6.64
C LEU A 59 9.25 -3.92 -8.14
N GLU A 60 8.29 -4.77 -8.49
CA GLU A 60 7.82 -4.95 -9.88
C GLU A 60 7.34 -3.63 -10.49
N ARG A 61 6.56 -2.86 -9.72
CA ARG A 61 6.13 -1.53 -10.15
C ARG A 61 7.31 -0.58 -10.36
N ARG A 62 8.28 -0.55 -9.45
CA ARG A 62 9.47 0.32 -9.58
C ARG A 62 10.33 -0.05 -10.79
N LEU A 63 10.47 -1.35 -11.07
CA LEU A 63 11.17 -1.85 -12.26
C LEU A 63 10.48 -1.39 -13.55
N ALA A 64 9.16 -1.53 -13.63
CA ALA A 64 8.38 -1.05 -14.77
C ALA A 64 8.51 0.48 -14.95
N GLU A 65 8.47 1.26 -13.86
CA GLU A 65 8.68 2.71 -13.90
C GLU A 65 10.07 3.09 -14.42
N LEU A 66 11.12 2.30 -14.12
CA LEU A 66 12.47 2.54 -14.63
C LEU A 66 12.63 2.14 -16.09
N GLU A 67 11.97 1.06 -16.51
CA GLU A 67 11.94 0.60 -17.90
C GLU A 67 11.19 1.59 -18.81
N GLU A 68 10.04 2.10 -18.36
CA GLU A 68 9.28 3.14 -19.08
C GLU A 68 10.09 4.42 -19.28
N LYS A 69 10.92 4.79 -18.29
CA LYS A 69 11.84 5.92 -18.39
C LYS A 69 13.06 5.65 -19.28
N GLY A 70 13.21 4.42 -19.78
CA GLY A 70 14.37 4.00 -20.57
C GLY A 70 15.68 4.00 -19.77
N LEU A 71 15.61 3.88 -18.43
CA LEU A 71 16.80 3.84 -17.56
C LEU A 71 17.35 2.42 -17.41
N VAL A 72 16.48 1.43 -17.57
CA VAL A 72 16.84 0.02 -17.54
C VAL A 72 16.10 -0.72 -18.65
N GLN A 73 16.66 -1.84 -19.09
CA GLN A 73 16.00 -2.79 -19.97
C GLN A 73 15.91 -4.15 -19.28
N ILE A 74 14.72 -4.73 -19.23
CA ILE A 74 14.47 -6.00 -18.54
C ILE A 74 14.46 -7.13 -19.57
N LEU A 75 15.46 -8.01 -19.53
CA LEU A 75 15.55 -9.20 -20.38
C LEU A 75 15.04 -10.42 -19.61
N ARG A 76 13.98 -11.04 -20.13
CA ARG A 76 13.36 -12.25 -19.54
C ARG A 76 13.86 -13.49 -20.26
N GLY A 77 14.49 -14.39 -19.50
CA GLY A 77 15.01 -15.66 -19.98
C GLY A 77 13.96 -16.79 -20.04
N PRO A 78 14.29 -17.92 -20.68
CA PRO A 78 13.37 -19.04 -20.87
C PRO A 78 12.96 -19.76 -19.58
N ASP A 79 13.79 -19.70 -18.52
CA ASP A 79 13.55 -20.38 -17.24
C ASP A 79 13.06 -19.45 -16.12
N GLY A 80 12.59 -18.25 -16.48
CA GLY A 80 12.18 -17.23 -15.51
C GLY A 80 13.34 -16.40 -14.94
N ASP A 81 14.55 -16.58 -15.47
CA ASP A 81 15.69 -15.70 -15.20
C ASP A 81 15.39 -14.27 -15.69
N VAL A 82 15.84 -13.29 -14.90
CA VAL A 82 15.66 -11.88 -15.22
C VAL A 82 17.01 -11.18 -15.18
N ALA A 83 17.44 -10.64 -16.32
CA ALA A 83 18.59 -9.76 -16.42
C ALA A 83 18.11 -8.31 -16.55
N ILE A 84 18.80 -7.40 -15.87
CA ILE A 84 18.50 -5.96 -15.89
C ILE A 84 19.74 -5.26 -16.44
N GLU A 85 19.61 -4.66 -17.62
CA GLU A 85 20.64 -3.86 -18.25
C GLU A 85 20.42 -2.37 -17.92
N ILE A 86 21.46 -1.66 -17.48
CA ILE A 86 21.36 -0.24 -17.14
C ILE A 86 21.67 0.58 -18.40
N VAL A 87 20.74 1.46 -18.77
CA VAL A 87 20.87 2.32 -19.94
C VAL A 87 21.53 3.64 -19.52
N PRO A 88 22.69 4.01 -20.09
CA PRO A 88 23.34 5.27 -19.76
C PRO A 88 22.54 6.47 -20.29
N VAL A 89 22.16 7.37 -19.39
CA VAL A 89 21.49 8.63 -19.75
C VAL A 89 22.53 9.72 -19.98
N VAL A 90 22.61 10.23 -21.21
CA VAL A 90 23.40 11.42 -21.51
C VAL A 90 22.61 12.64 -21.05
N ILE A 91 22.91 13.13 -19.85
CA ILE A 91 22.40 14.42 -19.40
C ILE A 91 23.30 15.48 -20.07
N GLU A 92 22.79 16.18 -21.09
CA GLU A 92 23.46 17.35 -21.66
C GLU A 92 23.46 18.48 -20.61
N THR A 93 24.36 18.38 -19.63
CA THR A 93 24.80 19.53 -18.87
C THR A 93 25.83 20.23 -19.75
N ALA A 94 25.45 21.38 -20.30
CA ALA A 94 26.38 22.25 -21.01
C ALA A 94 27.48 22.75 -20.06
N ALA A 95 28.57 21.97 -19.91
CA ALA A 95 29.89 22.41 -19.44
C ALA A 95 30.95 21.31 -19.66
N ALA A 96 31.59 21.38 -20.83
CA ALA A 96 32.96 20.95 -21.18
C ALA A 96 33.37 19.45 -21.09
N PRO A 97 34.25 18.98 -22.01
CA PRO A 97 34.47 17.57 -22.26
C PRO A 97 35.65 17.02 -21.47
N MET A 98 35.52 15.86 -20.83
CA MET A 98 36.69 15.01 -20.55
C MET A 98 36.35 13.52 -20.60
N VAL A 99 36.85 12.92 -21.68
CA VAL A 99 37.53 11.62 -21.74
C VAL A 99 36.68 10.36 -21.59
N THR A 100 36.33 9.82 -22.76
CA THR A 100 36.27 8.39 -23.07
C THR A 100 37.25 7.58 -22.24
N THR A 101 36.76 6.62 -21.46
CA THR A 101 37.55 5.43 -21.10
C THR A 101 36.64 4.23 -21.14
N GLU A 102 36.69 3.59 -22.31
CA GLU A 102 36.59 2.15 -22.46
C GLU A 102 37.56 1.45 -21.48
N ALA A 103 37.27 0.17 -21.23
CA ALA A 103 38.16 -0.85 -20.68
C ALA A 103 38.17 -1.01 -19.15
N THR A 104 37.57 -2.13 -18.72
CA THR A 104 38.35 -3.29 -18.25
C THR A 104 39.83 -2.98 -18.00
N ALA A 105 40.28 -2.97 -16.76
CA ALA A 105 41.70 -3.09 -16.47
C ALA A 105 41.94 -3.79 -15.14
N ALA A 106 42.30 -5.06 -15.27
CA ALA A 106 43.19 -5.70 -14.31
C ALA A 106 44.54 -4.97 -14.33
N SER A 107 44.96 -4.57 -13.14
CA SER A 107 46.32 -4.61 -12.57
C SER A 107 47.56 -4.14 -13.34
N THR A 108 48.32 -3.34 -12.60
CA THR A 108 49.79 -3.11 -12.58
C THR A 108 50.38 -1.97 -13.43
N GLY A 109 51.14 -1.09 -12.76
CA GLY A 109 52.04 -0.12 -13.41
C GLY A 109 52.35 1.12 -12.57
N THR A 110 53.52 1.13 -11.93
CA THR A 110 54.02 2.06 -10.90
C THR A 110 54.56 3.43 -11.40
N ALA A 111 54.62 4.40 -10.46
CA ALA A 111 55.40 5.67 -10.39
C ALA A 111 54.74 6.92 -11.01
N ALA A 112 54.70 8.11 -10.38
CA ALA A 112 55.62 8.75 -9.43
C ALA A 112 54.95 9.86 -8.57
N LEU A 113 55.62 10.23 -7.47
CA LEU A 113 55.21 11.10 -6.35
C LEU A 113 54.79 12.55 -6.67
N ALA A 114 53.79 13.06 -5.91
CA ALA A 114 53.83 14.36 -5.21
C ALA A 114 52.90 14.34 -3.97
N PRO A 115 53.22 15.01 -2.84
CA PRO A 115 52.53 14.82 -1.54
C PRO A 115 51.53 15.95 -1.21
N ALA A 116 50.31 15.64 -0.75
CA ALA A 116 49.43 16.52 0.06
C ALA A 116 48.12 15.79 0.50
N PRO A 117 47.40 16.32 1.50
CA PRO A 117 47.23 15.78 2.85
C PRO A 117 46.13 14.69 2.98
N ALA A 118 46.20 13.89 4.04
CA ALA A 118 45.14 12.94 4.38
C ALA A 118 43.81 13.69 4.69
N PRO A 119 42.65 13.24 4.16
CA PRO A 119 41.37 13.81 4.56
C PRO A 119 41.07 13.42 6.02
N ALA A 120 40.69 14.40 6.83
CA ALA A 120 40.24 14.19 8.20
C ALA A 120 38.98 13.28 8.23
N PRO A 121 38.79 12.46 9.28
CA PRO A 121 37.59 11.65 9.41
C PRO A 121 36.36 12.57 9.52
N ALA A 122 35.29 12.22 8.81
CA ALA A 122 34.02 12.95 8.81
C ALA A 122 33.40 12.98 10.23
N PRO A 123 32.72 14.08 10.62
CA PRO A 123 32.05 14.15 11.91
C PRO A 123 30.91 13.13 12.01
N SER A 124 30.78 12.51 13.19
CA SER A 124 29.72 11.54 13.47
C SER A 124 28.32 12.17 13.37
N PRO A 125 27.29 11.43 12.93
CA PRO A 125 25.92 11.93 12.86
C PRO A 125 25.38 12.27 14.26
N PRO A 126 24.47 13.26 14.37
CA PRO A 126 23.86 13.62 15.64
C PRO A 126 23.00 12.48 16.21
N PRO A 127 22.89 12.36 17.55
CA PRO A 127 22.03 11.36 18.16
C PRO A 127 20.55 11.64 17.85
N PRO A 128 19.72 10.59 17.77
CA PRO A 128 18.29 10.73 17.56
C PRO A 128 17.63 11.46 18.74
N PRO A 129 16.53 12.19 18.52
CA PRO A 129 15.79 12.86 19.59
C PRO A 129 15.19 11.82 20.54
N GLU A 130 15.33 12.08 21.85
CA GLU A 130 14.75 11.21 22.88
C GLU A 130 13.21 11.28 22.84
N PRO A 131 12.52 10.17 23.13
CA PRO A 131 11.06 10.18 23.25
C PRO A 131 10.62 11.16 24.34
N ALA A 132 9.65 12.01 24.02
CA ALA A 132 9.04 12.90 25.01
C ALA A 132 8.45 12.07 26.15
N ALA A 133 8.81 12.43 27.39
CA ALA A 133 8.28 11.79 28.59
C ALA A 133 6.73 11.89 28.61
N PRO A 134 6.02 10.84 29.05
CA PRO A 134 4.57 10.89 29.17
C PRO A 134 4.15 11.98 30.18
N PRO A 135 3.01 12.64 29.95
CA PRO A 135 2.53 13.67 30.87
C PRO A 135 2.27 13.08 32.27
N PRO A 136 2.49 13.86 33.34
CA PRO A 136 2.25 13.38 34.69
C PRO A 136 0.77 13.03 34.89
N PRO A 137 0.46 12.01 35.70
CA PRO A 137 -0.91 11.62 35.97
C PRO A 137 -1.66 12.76 36.69
N PRO A 138 -2.97 12.91 36.44
CA PRO A 138 -3.78 13.91 37.12
C PRO A 138 -3.83 13.64 38.64
N PRO A 139 -3.96 14.71 39.45
CA PRO A 139 -4.07 14.56 40.90
C PRO A 139 -5.35 13.79 41.28
N PRO A 140 -5.31 12.99 42.37
CA PRO A 140 -6.48 12.27 42.87
C PRO A 140 -7.55 13.23 43.40
N PRO A 141 -8.83 12.79 43.44
CA PRO A 141 -9.98 13.61 43.80
C PRO A 141 -9.98 14.10 45.25
#